data_AF-A0A934SGK2-F1
#
_entry.id   AF-A0A934SGK2-F1
#
_cell.length_a   1.000
_cell.length_b   1.000
_cell.length_c   1.000
_cell.angle_alpha   90.00
_cell.angle_beta   90.00
_cell.angle_gamma   90.00
#
_symmetry.space_group_name_H-M   'P 1'
#
loop_
_entity.id
_entity.type
_entity.pdbx_description
1 polymer ?
#
loop_
_entity_poly.entity_id
_entity_poly.type
_entity_poly.pdbx_seq_one_letter_code
_entity_poly.pdbx_strand_id
1 'polypeptide(L)' 'MTERNFTIARTLDVAPERVYQAWTEPDHLGWFFAEPEAENKLPEVDLRVGGAWRQLMVVDEDDSYITGGI' A
#
# COMPACT_ATOMS: atom_id res chain seq x y z
N MET A 1 0.90 3.87 29.79
CA MET A 1 0.31 3.88 28.43
C MET A 1 0.50 2.49 27.86
N THR A 2 -0.55 1.82 27.38
CA THR A 2 -0.41 0.49 26.77
C THR A 2 0.04 0.68 25.34
N GLU A 3 1.22 0.17 24.99
CA GLU A 3 1.71 0.18 23.61
C GLU A 3 0.83 -0.77 22.78
N ARG A 4 0.06 -0.22 21.84
CA ARG A 4 -0.76 -1.01 20.92
C ARG A 4 0.09 -1.39 19.72
N ASN A 5 0.62 -2.61 19.73
CA ASN A 5 1.36 -3.19 18.62
C ASN A 5 0.80 -4.58 18.27
N PHE A 6 1.05 -5.00 17.05
CA PHE A 6 0.82 -6.37 16.60
C PHE A 6 1.89 -6.71 15.55
N THR A 7 2.09 -8.01 15.28
CA THR A 7 3.03 -8.49 14.27
C THR A 7 2.30 -9.40 13.29
N ILE A 8 2.53 -9.18 11.99
CA ILE A 8 2.10 -10.08 10.91
C ILE A 8 3.36 -10.68 10.30
N ALA A 9 3.41 -12.01 10.17
CA ALA A 9 4.52 -12.71 9.53
C ALA A 9 3.98 -13.69 8.48
N ARG A 10 4.64 -13.74 7.31
CA ARG A 10 4.30 -14.65 6.21
C ARG A 10 5.57 -15.14 5.53
N THR A 11 5.64 -16.44 5.24
CA THR A 11 6.68 -17.02 4.38
C THR A 11 6.17 -17.07 2.96
N LEU A 12 6.96 -16.53 2.02
CA LEU A 12 6.64 -16.51 0.60
C LEU A 12 7.77 -17.22 -0.16
N ASP A 13 7.40 -18.14 -1.06
CA ASP A 13 8.35 -18.85 -1.92
C ASP A 13 8.69 -18.01 -3.17
N VAL A 14 9.28 -16.84 -2.93
CA VAL A 14 9.70 -15.90 -3.98
C VAL A 14 11.00 -15.20 -3.54
N ALA A 15 11.72 -14.65 -4.53
CA ALA A 15 12.91 -13.85 -4.27
C ALA A 15 12.57 -12.59 -3.43
N PRO A 16 13.40 -12.21 -2.44
CA PRO A 16 13.18 -11.02 -1.60
C PRO A 16 12.97 -9.73 -2.41
N GLU A 17 13.64 -9.61 -3.56
CA GLU A 17 13.54 -8.46 -4.46
C GLU A 17 12.11 -8.29 -4.98
N ARG A 18 11.41 -9.38 -5.29
CA ARG A 18 10.01 -9.31 -5.74
C ARG A 18 9.06 -8.85 -4.64
N VAL A 19 9.34 -9.25 -3.40
CA VAL A 19 8.57 -8.75 -2.26
C VAL A 19 8.82 -7.26 -2.10
N TYR A 20 10.07 -6.82 -2.19
CA TYR A 20 10.40 -5.40 -2.12
C TYR A 20 9.69 -4.58 -3.21
N GLN A 21 9.72 -5.03 -4.46
CA GLN A 21 9.03 -4.39 -5.58
C GLN A 21 7.52 -4.28 -5.36
N ALA A 22 6.89 -5.34 -4.83
CA ALA A 22 5.45 -5.34 -4.53
C ALA A 22 5.03 -4.26 -3.52
N TRP A 23 5.95 -3.77 -2.69
CA TRP A 23 5.72 -2.73 -1.70
C TRP A 23 6.24 -1.34 -2.10
N THR A 24 6.95 -1.23 -3.21
CA THR A 24 7.69 0.01 -3.56
C THR A 24 7.40 0.53 -4.96
N GLU A 25 6.98 -0.34 -5.87
CA GLU A 25 6.58 0.06 -7.22
C GLU A 25 5.06 0.38 -7.23
N PRO A 26 4.66 1.62 -7.58
CA PRO A 26 3.27 2.03 -7.70
C PRO A 26 2.36 1.05 -8.45
N ASP A 27 2.83 0.55 -9.59
CA ASP A 27 2.10 -0.37 -10.46
C ASP A 27 1.76 -1.70 -9.76
N HIS A 28 2.51 -2.04 -8.71
CA HIS A 28 2.30 -3.23 -7.93
C HIS A 28 1.52 -2.99 -6.65
N LEU A 29 1.15 -1.76 -6.28
CA LEU A 29 0.46 -1.49 -5.01
C LEU A 29 -1.07 -1.42 -5.14
N GLY A 30 -1.61 -1.44 -6.36
CA GLY A 30 -3.06 -1.38 -6.59
C GLY A 30 -3.87 -2.50 -5.91
N TRP A 31 -3.30 -3.68 -5.65
CA TRP A 31 -3.98 -4.75 -4.93
C TRP A 31 -4.15 -4.47 -3.43
N PHE A 32 -3.36 -3.54 -2.88
CA PHE A 32 -3.39 -3.21 -1.47
C PHE A 32 -4.46 -2.16 -1.22
N PHE A 33 -5.64 -2.57 -0.74
CA PHE A 33 -6.77 -1.69 -0.39
C PHE A 33 -7.48 -0.94 -1.52
N ALA A 34 -7.24 -1.26 -2.79
CA ALA A 34 -8.03 -0.74 -3.90
C ALA A 34 -9.06 -1.78 -4.36
N GLU A 35 -10.31 -1.35 -4.60
CA GLU A 35 -11.26 -2.13 -5.38
C GLU A 35 -10.77 -2.24 -6.83
N PRO A 36 -11.17 -3.28 -7.60
CA PRO A 36 -10.77 -3.42 -9.01
C PRO A 36 -11.05 -2.16 -9.85
N GLU A 37 -12.06 -1.37 -9.47
CA GLU A 37 -12.44 -0.14 -10.18
C GLU A 37 -11.50 1.05 -9.93
N ALA A 38 -10.59 0.94 -8.95
CA ALA A 38 -9.54 1.93 -8.68
C ALA A 38 -8.30 1.77 -9.58
N GLU A 39 -8.29 0.81 -10.51
CA GLU A 39 -7.21 0.54 -11.47
C GLU A 39 -6.69 1.79 -12.23
N ASN A 40 -7.51 2.84 -12.35
CA ASN A 40 -7.15 4.07 -13.04
C ASN A 40 -6.42 5.13 -12.18
N LYS A 41 -6.21 4.88 -10.88
CA LYS A 41 -5.47 5.78 -9.99
C LYS A 41 -4.32 5.04 -9.32
N LEU A 42 -3.17 5.05 -9.99
CA LEU A 42 -1.95 4.46 -9.46
C LEU A 42 -1.57 5.11 -8.12
N PRO A 43 -1.16 4.31 -7.11
CA PRO A 43 -0.58 4.82 -5.88
C PRO A 43 0.63 5.74 -6.15
N GLU A 44 0.90 6.69 -5.27
CA GLU A 44 2.11 7.50 -5.30
C GLU A 44 3.10 6.98 -4.26
N VAL A 45 4.37 6.80 -4.64
CA VAL A 45 5.44 6.40 -3.73
C VAL A 45 6.70 7.23 -4.00
N ASP A 46 7.11 8.05 -3.03
CA ASP A 46 8.42 8.69 -3.00
C ASP A 46 9.41 7.77 -2.27
N LEU A 47 10.06 6.88 -3.02
CA LEU A 47 10.89 5.79 -2.46
C LEU A 47 12.24 6.30 -1.92
N ARG A 48 12.20 6.90 -0.74
CA ARG A 48 13.37 7.30 0.04
C ARG A 48 13.01 7.38 1.53
N VAL A 49 14.03 7.43 2.38
CA VAL A 49 13.81 7.64 3.82
C VAL A 49 13.11 8.98 4.05
N GLY A 50 11.97 8.95 4.76
CA GLY A 50 11.10 10.11 4.98
C GLY A 50 10.37 10.59 3.72
N GLY A 51 10.31 9.76 2.68
CA GLY A 51 9.47 9.98 1.50
C GLY A 51 8.03 9.58 1.78
N ALA A 52 7.08 10.32 1.21
CA ALA A 52 5.66 10.08 1.43
C ALA A 52 5.09 9.05 0.43
N TRP A 53 3.99 8.40 0.82
CA TRP A 53 3.18 7.58 -0.07
C TRP A 53 1.70 7.96 0.04
N ARG A 54 0.94 7.75 -1.04
CA ARG A 54 -0.50 8.01 -1.10
C ARG A 54 -1.22 6.95 -1.92
N GLN A 55 -2.42 6.61 -1.48
CA GLN A 55 -3.29 5.68 -2.18
C GLN A 55 -4.75 6.06 -1.97
N LEU A 56 -5.57 5.92 -3.01
CA LEU A 56 -7.02 6.03 -2.86
C LEU A 56 -7.56 4.73 -2.25
N MET A 57 -8.21 4.85 -1.10
CA MET A 57 -9.04 3.79 -0.54
C MET A 57 -10.50 4.07 -0.91
N VAL A 58 -11.16 3.09 -1.50
CA VAL A 58 -12.60 3.10 -1.79
C VAL A 58 -13.27 2.25 -0.73
N VAL A 59 -14.28 2.80 -0.06
CA VAL A 59 -15.07 2.09 0.95
C VAL A 59 -16.35 1.57 0.30
N ASP A 60 -17.00 2.40 -0.52
CA ASP A 60 -18.17 2.09 -1.33
C ASP A 60 -18.35 3.13 -2.47
N GLU A 61 -19.49 3.10 -3.18
CA GLU A 61 -19.80 3.98 -4.32
C GLU A 61 -19.78 5.48 -3.96
N ASP A 62 -20.08 5.83 -2.71
CA ASP A 62 -20.23 7.22 -2.26
C ASP A 62 -19.07 7.68 -1.37
N ASP A 63 -18.32 6.76 -0.74
CA ASP A 63 -17.23 7.08 0.18
C ASP A 63 -15.86 6.58 -0.30
N SER A 64 -14.94 7.53 -0.43
CA SER A 64 -13.54 7.25 -0.71
C SER A 64 -12.64 8.33 -0.11
N TYR A 65 -11.42 7.94 0.25
CA TYR A 65 -10.46 8.87 0.83
C TYR A 65 -9.01 8.50 0.48
N ILE A 66 -8.14 9.50 0.52
CA ILE A 66 -6.71 9.28 0.37
C ILE A 66 -6.15 8.82 1.71
N THR A 67 -5.53 7.64 1.71
CA THR A 67 -4.69 7.15 2.80
C THR A 67 -3.22 7.32 2.43
N GLY A 68 -2.34 7.42 3.42
CA GLY A 68 -0.92 7.66 3.19
C GLY A 68 -0.14 8.00 4.45
N GLY A 69 1.17 8.14 4.30
CA GLY A 69 2.09 8.41 5.39
C GLY A 69 3.45 8.95 4.92
N ILE A 70 4.36 9.16 5.87
CA ILE A 70 5.76 9.58 5.71
C ILE A 70 6.65 8.54 6.41
#